data_AF-A0A4C1UWZ2-F1
#
_entry.id   AF-A0A4C1UWZ2-F1
#
_cell.length_a   1.000
_cell.length_b   1.000
_cell.length_c   1.000
_cell.angle_alpha   90.00
_cell.angle_beta   90.00
_cell.angle_gamma   90.00
#
_symmetry.space_group_name_H-M   'P 1'
#
loop_
_entity.id
_entity.type
_entity.pdbx_description
1 polymer ?
#
loop_
_entity_poly.entity_id
_entity_poly.type
_entity_poly.pdbx_seq_one_letter_code
_entity_poly.pdbx_strand_id
1 'polypeptide(L)'
;MPNVGGPKQSRRRLLSSVVTSILIYGISICADALEIQEAWRKAGPVYRLSALRIASTFRTISQEAVCVISGTLPLRILAAERRALYHRKRSTALSAEELSIEKRQNSINRWQLQWNAAAKRRWTHRLIPRIDVWINRSYGEVNYYLTQMLSGHGSFRAYLHRFKHDDSPECPSCPGVIEDAEHAFIECPRFSQKREELKMVLYQNIQPETIVDAMLTSEAS
;
A
#
# COMPACT_ATOMS: atom_id res chain seq x y z
N MET A 1 -9.74 -9.28 -12.31
CA MET A 1 -9.78 -9.89 -10.96
C MET A 1 -10.76 -9.10 -10.10
N PRO A 2 -11.80 -9.75 -9.56
CA PRO A 2 -12.77 -9.09 -8.69
C PRO A 2 -12.12 -8.64 -7.38
N ASN A 3 -12.63 -7.60 -6.74
CA ASN A 3 -12.10 -7.12 -5.46
C ASN A 3 -12.57 -8.00 -4.29
N VAL A 4 -13.79 -8.54 -4.36
CA VAL A 4 -14.37 -9.48 -3.38
C VAL A 4 -14.48 -10.87 -4.00
N GLY A 5 -14.23 -11.93 -3.22
CA GLY A 5 -14.30 -13.32 -3.69
C GLY A 5 -13.21 -13.73 -4.70
N GLY A 6 -12.23 -12.85 -4.94
CA GLY A 6 -11.12 -13.12 -5.86
C GLY A 6 -9.90 -13.74 -5.18
N PRO A 7 -8.78 -13.89 -5.91
CA PRO A 7 -7.54 -14.41 -5.35
C PRO A 7 -7.03 -13.58 -4.16
N LYS A 8 -6.38 -14.27 -3.22
CA LYS A 8 -5.62 -13.70 -2.08
C LYS A 8 -4.49 -12.76 -2.54
N GLN A 9 -3.99 -11.90 -1.64
CA GLN A 9 -2.98 -10.88 -1.95
C GLN A 9 -1.71 -11.53 -2.50
N SER A 10 -1.21 -12.60 -1.88
CA SER A 10 -0.03 -13.37 -2.31
C SER A 10 -0.10 -13.81 -3.77
N ARG A 11 -1.23 -14.42 -4.17
CA ARG A 11 -1.45 -14.88 -5.56
C ARG A 11 -1.44 -13.70 -6.54
N ARG A 12 -2.04 -12.56 -6.18
CA ARG A 12 -2.01 -11.36 -7.02
C ARG A 12 -0.62 -10.74 -7.10
N ARG A 13 0.14 -10.77 -6.01
CA ARG A 13 1.52 -10.29 -5.95
C ARG A 13 2.43 -11.11 -6.85
N LEU A 14 2.24 -12.44 -6.89
CA LEU A 14 2.95 -13.32 -7.83
C LEU A 14 2.68 -12.93 -9.30
N LEU A 15 1.43 -12.67 -9.66
CA LEU A 15 1.11 -12.24 -11.03
C LEU A 15 1.66 -10.84 -11.35
N SER A 16 1.61 -9.93 -10.37
CA SER A 16 2.18 -8.59 -10.52
C SER A 16 3.70 -8.59 -10.59
N SER A 17 4.41 -9.59 -10.06
CA SER A 17 5.87 -9.67 -10.13
C SER A 17 6.33 -9.85 -11.58
N VAL A 18 5.61 -10.65 -12.37
CA VAL A 18 5.87 -10.85 -13.81
C VAL A 18 5.73 -9.52 -14.56
N VAL A 19 4.61 -8.81 -14.34
CA VAL A 19 4.38 -7.49 -14.94
C VAL A 19 5.49 -6.52 -14.57
N THR A 20 5.87 -6.50 -13.29
CA THR A 20 6.92 -5.61 -12.76
C THR A 20 8.27 -5.92 -13.40
N SER A 21 8.62 -7.19 -13.54
CA SER A 21 9.87 -7.62 -14.20
C SER A 21 9.93 -7.20 -15.67
N ILE A 22 8.84 -7.38 -16.43
CA ILE A 22 8.77 -6.96 -17.84
C ILE A 22 8.93 -5.45 -17.95
N LEU A 23 8.19 -4.68 -17.15
CA LEU A 23 8.25 -3.22 -17.16
C LEU A 23 9.66 -2.72 -16.81
N ILE A 24 10.26 -3.25 -15.74
CA ILE A 24 11.59 -2.83 -15.29
C ILE A 24 12.66 -3.21 -16.31
N TYR A 25 12.59 -4.40 -16.91
CA TYR A 25 13.53 -4.81 -17.95
C TYR A 25 13.49 -3.87 -19.15
N GLY A 26 12.30 -3.58 -19.66
CA GLY A 26 12.11 -2.62 -20.75
C GLY A 26 12.60 -1.21 -20.39
N ILE A 27 12.29 -0.74 -19.17
CA ILE A 27 12.76 0.56 -18.69
C ILE A 27 14.30 0.58 -18.60
N SER A 28 14.95 -0.42 -18.03
CA SER A 28 16.40 -0.41 -17.83
C SER A 28 17.18 -0.41 -19.14
N ILE A 29 16.69 -1.11 -20.17
CA ILE A 29 17.34 -1.16 -21.49
C ILE A 29 17.03 0.09 -22.30
N CYS A 30 15.78 0.52 -22.32
CA CYS A 30 15.36 1.65 -23.12
C CYS A 30 15.57 3.00 -22.43
N ALA A 31 15.91 3.07 -21.14
CA ALA A 31 16.12 4.34 -20.43
C ALA A 31 17.20 5.22 -21.07
N ASP A 32 18.18 4.61 -21.74
CA ASP A 32 19.26 5.32 -22.42
C ASP A 32 18.89 5.69 -23.87
N ALA A 33 17.83 5.08 -24.44
CA ALA A 33 17.43 5.22 -25.85
C ALA A 33 16.08 5.94 -26.07
N LEU A 34 15.20 5.94 -25.07
CA LEU A 34 13.88 6.56 -25.11
C LEU A 34 13.83 7.67 -24.06
N GLU A 35 13.31 8.83 -24.45
CA GLU A 35 12.99 9.93 -23.54
C GLU A 35 12.32 9.38 -22.27
N ILE A 36 13.06 9.40 -21.16
CA ILE A 36 12.72 8.68 -19.93
C ILE A 36 11.27 8.95 -19.50
N GLN A 37 10.77 10.18 -19.72
CA GLN A 37 9.40 10.58 -19.42
C GLN A 37 8.33 9.75 -20.17
N GLU A 38 8.52 9.42 -21.43
CA GLU A 38 7.52 8.69 -22.22
C GLU A 38 7.40 7.22 -21.77
N ALA A 39 8.52 6.58 -21.44
CA ALA A 39 8.51 5.24 -20.86
C ALA A 39 7.71 5.21 -19.54
N TRP A 40 7.89 6.21 -18.67
CA TRP A 40 7.12 6.34 -17.44
C TRP A 40 5.63 6.60 -17.67
N ARG A 41 5.29 7.40 -18.69
CA ARG A 41 3.90 7.71 -19.05
C ARG A 41 3.13 6.45 -19.44
N LYS A 42 3.79 5.50 -20.11
CA LYS A 42 3.19 4.22 -20.54
C LYS A 42 3.23 3.16 -19.42
N ALA A 43 4.35 3.01 -18.72
CA ALA A 43 4.54 1.98 -17.71
C ALA A 43 3.85 2.28 -16.37
N GLY A 44 3.76 3.55 -15.98
CA GLY A 44 3.18 3.98 -14.71
C GLY A 44 1.74 3.51 -14.49
N PRO A 45 0.81 3.75 -15.45
CA PRO A 45 -0.58 3.28 -15.33
C PRO A 45 -0.70 1.75 -15.21
N VAL A 46 0.12 0.99 -15.95
CA VAL A 46 0.11 -0.48 -15.92
C VAL A 46 0.58 -1.00 -14.56
N TYR A 47 1.70 -0.48 -14.06
CA TYR A 47 2.21 -0.83 -12.73
C TYR A 47 1.23 -0.44 -11.62
N ARG A 48 0.66 0.77 -11.72
CA ARG A 48 -0.36 1.21 -10.76
C ARG A 48 -1.56 0.28 -10.78
N LEU A 49 -2.04 -0.14 -11.95
CA LEU A 49 -3.14 -1.08 -12.05
C LEU A 49 -2.81 -2.41 -11.37
N SER A 50 -1.59 -2.94 -11.53
CA SER A 50 -1.20 -4.19 -10.86
C SER A 50 -1.15 -4.03 -9.34
N ALA A 51 -0.61 -2.92 -8.83
CA ALA A 51 -0.63 -2.60 -7.40
C ALA A 51 -2.07 -2.46 -6.85
N LEU A 52 -2.96 -1.79 -7.59
CA LEU A 52 -4.38 -1.67 -7.23
C LEU A 52 -5.04 -3.03 -7.10
N ARG A 53 -4.70 -3.98 -7.99
CA ARG A 53 -5.22 -5.34 -7.92
C ARG A 53 -4.65 -6.12 -6.75
N ILE A 54 -3.35 -6.01 -6.44
CA ILE A 54 -2.75 -6.67 -5.28
C ILE A 54 -3.53 -6.32 -4.01
N ALA A 55 -3.77 -5.02 -3.79
CA ALA A 55 -4.48 -4.57 -2.60
C ALA A 55 -6.01 -4.61 -2.73
N SER A 56 -6.59 -5.04 -3.86
CA SER A 56 -8.06 -5.02 -4.08
C SER A 56 -8.70 -3.65 -3.79
N THR A 57 -8.03 -2.59 -4.20
CA THR A 57 -8.40 -1.19 -3.90
C THR A 57 -9.41 -0.60 -4.90
N PHE A 58 -9.97 0.57 -4.55
CA PHE A 58 -10.63 1.44 -5.53
C PHE A 58 -9.62 2.16 -6.44
N ARG A 59 -10.07 2.40 -7.69
CA ARG A 59 -9.26 3.06 -8.73
C ARG A 59 -8.87 4.52 -8.42
N THR A 60 -9.41 5.12 -7.38
CA THR A 60 -9.18 6.53 -6.99
C THR A 60 -8.00 6.67 -6.03
N ILE A 61 -7.52 5.55 -5.46
CA ILE A 61 -6.37 5.57 -4.57
C ILE A 61 -5.12 5.93 -5.36
N SER A 62 -4.35 6.87 -4.84
CA SER A 62 -3.10 7.31 -5.45
C SER A 62 -2.04 6.20 -5.47
N GLN A 63 -1.11 6.29 -6.42
CA GLN A 63 -0.05 5.29 -6.60
C GLN A 63 0.77 5.03 -5.31
N GLU A 64 1.10 6.08 -4.59
CA GLU A 64 1.94 6.01 -3.39
C GLU A 64 1.24 5.24 -2.26
N ALA A 65 -0.02 5.59 -1.97
CA ALA A 65 -0.80 4.90 -0.95
C ALA A 65 -1.05 3.43 -1.32
N VAL A 66 -1.36 3.13 -2.58
CA VAL A 66 -1.54 1.73 -2.99
C VAL A 66 -0.23 0.96 -2.87
N CYS A 67 0.91 1.54 -3.25
CA CYS A 67 2.21 0.89 -3.11
C CYS A 67 2.51 0.51 -1.65
N VAL A 68 2.25 1.42 -0.70
CA VAL A 68 2.37 1.13 0.74
C VAL A 68 1.44 -0.01 1.13
N ILE A 69 0.13 0.10 0.86
CA ILE A 69 -0.87 -0.89 1.27
C ILE A 69 -0.58 -2.28 0.67
N SER A 70 -0.23 -2.34 -0.63
CA SER A 70 0.10 -3.59 -1.31
C SER A 70 1.45 -4.18 -0.90
N GLY A 71 2.27 -3.46 -0.14
CA GLY A 71 3.62 -3.88 0.25
C GLY A 71 4.57 -3.95 -0.94
N THR A 72 4.48 -2.97 -1.85
CA THR A 72 5.31 -2.89 -3.06
C THR A 72 6.00 -1.54 -3.15
N LEU A 73 7.24 -1.50 -3.66
CA LEU A 73 7.95 -0.24 -3.88
C LEU A 73 7.51 0.45 -5.18
N PRO A 74 7.42 1.80 -5.25
CA PRO A 74 7.11 2.50 -6.48
C PRO A 74 8.01 2.08 -7.66
N LEU A 75 7.43 1.99 -8.86
CA LEU A 75 8.15 1.54 -10.08
C LEU A 75 9.45 2.30 -10.34
N ARG A 76 9.47 3.62 -10.07
CA ARG A 76 10.67 4.45 -10.21
C ARG A 76 11.82 4.02 -9.31
N ILE A 77 11.50 3.61 -8.08
CA ILE A 77 12.48 3.12 -7.12
C ILE A 77 12.97 1.75 -7.57
N LEU A 78 12.06 0.85 -7.98
CA LEU A 78 12.43 -0.48 -8.47
C LEU A 78 13.28 -0.45 -9.75
N ALA A 79 13.00 0.46 -10.68
CA ALA A 79 13.83 0.61 -11.88
C ALA A 79 15.23 1.15 -11.55
N ALA A 80 15.33 2.10 -10.61
CA ALA A 80 16.62 2.61 -10.14
C ALA A 80 17.44 1.51 -9.45
N GLU A 81 16.80 0.68 -8.63
CA GLU A 81 17.41 -0.52 -8.01
C GLU A 81 17.97 -1.45 -9.09
N ARG A 82 17.16 -1.79 -10.10
CA ARG A 82 17.59 -2.67 -11.20
C ARG A 82 18.74 -2.08 -12.01
N ARG A 83 18.67 -0.78 -12.32
CA ARG A 83 19.72 -0.09 -13.06
C ARG A 83 21.04 -0.09 -12.30
N ALA A 84 21.00 0.14 -10.99
CA ALA A 84 22.18 0.07 -10.13
C ALA A 84 22.81 -1.33 -10.12
N LEU A 85 21.99 -2.39 -10.14
CA LEU A 85 22.47 -3.77 -10.23
C LEU A 85 23.06 -4.09 -11.62
N TYR A 86 22.50 -3.53 -12.70
CA TYR A 86 22.99 -3.76 -14.06
C TYR A 86 24.35 -3.11 -14.32
N HIS A 87 24.53 -1.84 -13.91
CA HIS A 87 25.81 -1.13 -14.08
C HIS A 87 26.88 -1.54 -13.06
N ARG A 88 26.73 -2.71 -12.41
CA ARG A 88 27.74 -3.24 -11.48
C ARG A 88 29.07 -3.39 -12.22
N LYS A 89 30.08 -2.63 -11.80
CA LYS A 89 31.47 -2.87 -12.21
C LYS A 89 31.94 -4.19 -11.61
N ARG A 90 32.63 -5.00 -12.41
CA ARG A 90 33.13 -6.35 -12.04
C ARG A 90 34.09 -6.34 -10.82
N SER A 91 34.49 -5.16 -10.35
CA SER A 91 35.44 -4.88 -9.26
C SER A 91 34.80 -4.57 -7.90
N THR A 92 33.49 -4.76 -7.70
CA THR A 92 32.86 -4.64 -6.37
C THR A 92 33.25 -5.80 -5.46
N ALA A 93 33.73 -5.51 -4.25
CA ALA A 93 34.15 -6.50 -3.25
C ALA A 93 33.01 -7.38 -2.70
N LEU A 94 31.76 -6.93 -2.82
CA LEU A 94 30.58 -7.66 -2.36
C LEU A 94 30.16 -8.77 -3.33
N SER A 95 29.63 -9.86 -2.78
CA SER A 95 28.93 -10.88 -3.55
C SER A 95 27.68 -10.30 -4.24
N ALA A 96 27.16 -11.01 -5.24
CA ALA A 96 25.95 -10.58 -5.94
C ALA A 96 24.73 -10.48 -5.01
N GLU A 97 24.66 -11.35 -4.00
CA GLU A 97 23.56 -11.41 -3.04
C GLU A 97 23.62 -10.26 -2.02
N GLU A 98 24.79 -10.03 -1.42
CA GLU A 98 25.01 -8.89 -0.50
C GLU A 98 24.69 -7.56 -1.18
N LEU A 99 25.12 -7.39 -2.43
CA LEU A 99 24.79 -6.20 -3.22
C LEU A 99 23.28 -6.06 -3.44
N SER A 100 22.57 -7.15 -3.73
CA SER A 100 21.12 -7.13 -3.90
C SER A 100 20.40 -6.70 -2.61
N ILE A 101 20.85 -7.22 -1.46
CA ILE A 101 20.32 -6.85 -0.14
C ILE A 101 20.59 -5.36 0.13
N GLU A 102 21.81 -4.89 -0.11
CA GLU A 102 22.19 -3.49 0.09
C GLU A 102 21.36 -2.55 -0.80
N LYS A 103 21.21 -2.87 -2.09
CA LYS A 103 20.39 -2.05 -3.01
C LYS A 103 18.92 -2.08 -2.64
N ARG A 104 18.40 -3.23 -2.18
CA ARG A 104 17.03 -3.33 -1.66
C ARG A 104 16.82 -2.44 -0.44
N GLN A 105 17.75 -2.45 0.51
CA GLN A 105 17.67 -1.61 1.69
C GLN A 105 17.72 -0.13 1.33
N ASN A 106 18.61 0.27 0.41
CA ASN A 106 18.68 1.63 -0.10
C ASN A 106 17.38 2.08 -0.77
N SER A 107 16.74 1.21 -1.55
CA SER A 107 15.42 1.46 -2.13
C SER A 107 14.33 1.65 -1.10
N ILE A 108 14.30 0.82 -0.05
CA ILE A 108 13.35 0.92 1.06
C ILE A 108 13.57 2.25 1.81
N ASN A 109 14.81 2.60 2.13
CA ASN A 109 15.15 3.86 2.81
C ASN A 109 14.73 5.08 1.98
N ARG A 110 15.00 5.07 0.67
CA ARG A 110 14.55 6.12 -0.24
C ARG A 110 13.03 6.22 -0.26
N TRP A 111 12.34 5.09 -0.24
CA TRP A 111 10.87 5.09 -0.20
C TRP A 111 10.32 5.62 1.13
N GLN A 112 10.94 5.25 2.25
CA GLN A 112 10.60 5.74 3.59
C GLN A 112 10.70 7.28 3.69
N LEU A 113 11.76 7.87 3.13
CA LEU A 113 11.93 9.32 3.09
C LEU A 113 10.81 10.01 2.30
N GLN A 114 10.47 9.47 1.12
CA GLN A 114 9.36 9.99 0.31
C GLN A 114 8.01 9.86 1.03
N TRP A 115 7.81 8.75 1.74
CA TRP A 115 6.59 8.50 2.48
C TRP A 115 6.40 9.47 3.66
N ASN A 116 7.47 9.73 4.42
CA ASN A 116 7.45 10.69 5.51
C ASN A 116 7.20 12.12 5.02
N ALA A 117 7.81 12.49 3.88
CA ALA A 117 7.67 13.83 3.31
C ALA A 117 6.31 14.08 2.62
N ALA A 118 5.53 13.03 2.30
CA ALA A 118 4.28 13.18 1.55
C ALA A 118 3.21 13.92 2.35
N ALA A 119 2.79 15.11 1.89
CA ALA A 119 1.75 15.90 2.55
C ALA A 119 0.35 15.24 2.55
N LYS A 120 0.08 14.38 1.56
CA LYS A 120 -1.20 13.68 1.37
C LYS A 120 -1.16 12.29 2.00
N ARG A 121 -2.34 11.71 2.23
CA ARG A 121 -2.51 10.32 2.75
C ARG A 121 -2.06 10.16 4.21
N ARG A 122 -2.25 11.21 5.01
CA ARG A 122 -1.88 11.23 6.43
C ARG A 122 -2.54 10.14 7.25
N TRP A 123 -3.78 9.77 6.91
CA TRP A 123 -4.44 8.60 7.49
C TRP A 123 -3.62 7.30 7.27
N THR A 124 -3.33 6.93 6.03
CA THR A 124 -2.53 5.73 5.73
C THR A 124 -1.12 5.81 6.32
N HIS A 125 -0.51 7.00 6.37
CA HIS A 125 0.82 7.20 6.98
C HIS A 125 0.78 6.99 8.51
N ARG A 126 -0.27 7.47 9.18
CA ARG A 126 -0.50 7.26 10.61
C ARG A 126 -0.63 5.78 10.95
N LEU A 127 -1.32 5.01 10.10
CA LEU A 127 -1.48 3.56 10.27
C LEU A 127 -0.20 2.78 9.92
N ILE A 128 0.47 3.13 8.81
CA ILE A 128 1.65 2.42 8.31
C ILE A 128 2.83 3.41 8.21
N PRO A 129 3.45 3.79 9.33
CA PRO A 129 4.56 4.74 9.32
C PRO A 129 5.86 4.09 8.83
N ARG A 130 6.06 2.80 9.09
CA ARG A 130 7.28 2.04 8.80
C ARG A 130 7.10 1.09 7.61
N ILE A 131 7.64 1.49 6.46
CA ILE A 131 7.56 0.73 5.21
C ILE A 131 8.34 -0.58 5.29
N ASP A 132 9.51 -0.56 5.91
CA ASP A 132 10.38 -1.72 6.08
C ASP A 132 9.68 -2.83 6.87
N VAL A 133 9.03 -2.47 7.97
CA VAL A 133 8.26 -3.40 8.79
C VAL A 133 7.06 -3.95 8.00
N TRP A 134 6.30 -3.06 7.35
CA TRP A 134 5.10 -3.46 6.62
C TRP A 134 5.40 -4.38 5.42
N ILE A 135 6.43 -4.09 4.62
CA ILE A 135 6.78 -4.90 3.45
C ILE A 135 7.26 -6.30 3.85
N ASN A 136 7.97 -6.40 4.97
CA ASN A 136 8.60 -7.65 5.44
C ASN A 136 7.74 -8.42 6.46
N ARG A 137 6.46 -8.07 6.60
CA ARG A 137 5.55 -8.74 7.53
C ARG A 137 5.34 -10.20 7.20
N SER A 138 5.27 -11.04 8.24
CA SER A 138 4.98 -12.47 8.14
C SER A 138 3.48 -12.78 8.05
N TYR A 139 2.65 -11.92 8.63
CA TYR A 139 1.19 -12.08 8.74
C TYR A 139 0.44 -10.88 8.14
N GLY A 140 -0.87 -10.99 7.98
CA GLY A 140 -1.74 -9.89 7.58
C GLY A 140 -1.71 -9.56 6.08
N GLU A 141 -2.32 -10.43 5.27
CA GLU A 141 -2.64 -10.06 3.88
C GLU A 141 -3.72 -8.99 3.84
N VAL A 142 -3.59 -8.01 2.94
CA VAL A 142 -4.66 -7.04 2.71
C VAL A 142 -5.73 -7.62 1.79
N ASN A 143 -6.99 -7.44 2.20
CA ASN A 143 -8.17 -7.77 1.40
C ASN A 143 -8.95 -6.49 1.07
N TYR A 144 -10.09 -6.62 0.39
CA TYR A 144 -10.94 -5.49 0.01
C TYR A 144 -11.36 -4.60 1.18
N TYR A 145 -11.80 -5.18 2.29
CA TYR A 145 -12.33 -4.44 3.44
C TYR A 145 -11.21 -3.78 4.26
N LEU A 146 -10.16 -4.55 4.57
CA LEU A 146 -8.99 -4.04 5.27
C LEU A 146 -8.32 -2.91 4.49
N THR A 147 -8.28 -3.02 3.17
CA THR A 147 -7.74 -1.96 2.31
C THR A 147 -8.56 -0.68 2.38
N GLN A 148 -9.88 -0.75 2.51
CA GLN A 148 -10.71 0.45 2.69
C GLN A 148 -10.38 1.14 4.00
N MET A 149 -10.24 0.38 5.09
CA MET A 149 -9.78 0.88 6.39
C MET A 149 -8.41 1.56 6.26
N LEU A 150 -7.40 0.87 5.70
CA LEU A 150 -6.04 1.39 5.59
C LEU A 150 -5.92 2.64 4.70
N SER A 151 -6.76 2.73 3.68
CA SER A 151 -6.69 3.84 2.71
C SER A 151 -7.56 5.03 3.06
N GLY A 152 -8.58 4.85 3.90
CA GLY A 152 -9.66 5.83 4.04
C GLY A 152 -10.52 5.99 2.79
N HIS A 153 -10.33 5.12 1.79
CA HIS A 153 -11.10 5.11 0.55
C HIS A 153 -11.97 3.87 0.53
N GLY A 154 -13.25 4.04 0.83
CA GLY A 154 -14.16 2.93 1.03
C GLY A 154 -15.62 3.33 0.94
N SER A 155 -16.50 2.42 1.33
CA SER A 155 -17.93 2.66 1.49
C SER A 155 -18.23 3.48 2.76
N PHE A 156 -17.46 4.55 2.98
CA PHE A 156 -17.72 5.55 4.03
C PHE A 156 -18.52 6.69 3.41
N ARG A 157 -19.52 7.24 4.10
CA ARG A 157 -20.37 8.30 3.54
C ARG A 157 -19.57 9.53 3.14
N ALA A 158 -18.52 9.90 3.88
CA ALA A 158 -17.62 10.99 3.47
C ALA A 158 -17.01 10.76 2.07
N TYR A 159 -16.60 9.52 1.79
CA TYR A 159 -16.05 9.13 0.50
C TYR A 159 -17.15 9.05 -0.58
N LEU A 160 -18.29 8.43 -0.29
CA LEU A 160 -19.40 8.26 -1.23
C LEU A 160 -20.02 9.60 -1.64
N HIS A 161 -20.24 10.50 -0.68
CA HIS A 161 -20.70 11.87 -0.92
C HIS A 161 -19.75 12.65 -1.83
N ARG A 162 -18.43 12.54 -1.61
CA ARG A 162 -17.42 13.17 -2.50
C ARG A 162 -17.56 12.75 -3.97
N PHE A 163 -18.06 11.53 -4.23
CA PHE A 163 -18.32 11.01 -5.58
C PHE A 163 -19.79 11.11 -6.01
N LYS A 164 -20.63 11.80 -5.24
CA LYS A 164 -22.07 11.98 -5.52
C LYS A 164 -22.84 10.65 -5.56
N HIS A 165 -22.42 9.68 -4.75
CA HIS A 165 -23.13 8.41 -4.55
C HIS A 165 -23.99 8.40 -3.28
N ASP A 166 -23.87 9.45 -2.46
CA ASP A 166 -24.67 9.65 -1.26
C ASP A 166 -24.94 11.15 -1.13
N ASP A 167 -26.08 11.51 -0.53
CA ASP A 167 -26.54 12.90 -0.41
C ASP A 167 -25.92 13.63 0.78
N SER A 168 -25.30 12.90 1.73
CA SER A 168 -24.66 13.49 2.90
C SER A 168 -23.40 12.71 3.32
N PRO A 169 -22.32 13.40 3.75
CA PRO A 169 -21.13 12.76 4.30
C PRO A 169 -21.28 12.33 5.77
N GLU A 170 -22.39 12.69 6.42
CA GLU A 170 -22.59 12.51 7.87
C GLU A 170 -22.92 11.07 8.24
N CYS A 171 -22.48 10.67 9.43
CA CYS A 171 -22.76 9.37 10.03
C CYS A 171 -24.24 9.25 10.42
N PRO A 172 -24.96 8.18 10.02
CA PRO A 172 -26.38 8.02 10.35
C PRO A 172 -26.65 7.85 11.84
N SER A 173 -25.61 7.50 12.62
CA SER A 173 -25.71 7.25 14.06
C SER A 173 -25.04 8.34 14.90
N CYS A 174 -24.38 9.33 14.28
CA CYS A 174 -23.66 10.40 14.97
C CYS A 174 -24.01 11.74 14.29
N PRO A 175 -25.04 12.45 14.78
CA PRO A 175 -25.50 13.71 14.19
C PRO A 175 -24.36 14.73 14.06
N GLY A 176 -24.19 15.32 12.87
CA GLY A 176 -23.17 16.34 12.59
C GLY A 176 -21.74 15.81 12.49
N VAL A 177 -21.50 14.50 12.60
CA VAL A 177 -20.17 13.90 12.48
C VAL A 177 -19.97 13.30 11.10
N ILE A 178 -18.86 13.63 10.42
CA ILE A 178 -18.51 13.07 9.13
C ILE A 178 -18.10 11.60 9.30
N GLU A 179 -18.69 10.71 8.48
CA GLU A 179 -18.30 9.29 8.50
C GLU A 179 -17.13 9.04 7.55
N ASP A 180 -15.91 9.21 8.07
CA ASP A 180 -14.68 8.73 7.43
C ASP A 180 -14.20 7.39 8.04
N ALA A 181 -13.02 6.92 7.63
CA ALA A 181 -12.49 5.66 8.15
C ALA A 181 -12.11 5.74 9.63
N GLU A 182 -11.59 6.88 10.10
CA GLU A 182 -11.22 7.02 11.50
C GLU A 182 -12.47 6.95 12.37
N HIS A 183 -13.49 7.73 12.02
CA HIS A 183 -14.76 7.70 12.70
C HIS A 183 -15.37 6.29 12.68
N ALA A 184 -15.47 5.66 11.50
CA ALA A 184 -16.09 4.35 11.38
C ALA A 184 -15.36 3.27 12.21
N PHE A 185 -14.03 3.22 12.16
CA PHE A 185 -13.28 2.13 12.78
C PHE A 185 -12.82 2.37 14.21
N ILE A 186 -12.82 3.60 14.70
CA ILE A 186 -12.27 3.94 16.02
C ILE A 186 -13.35 4.53 16.94
N GLU A 187 -14.21 5.40 16.44
CA GLU A 187 -15.06 6.25 17.29
C GLU A 187 -16.53 5.84 17.28
N CYS A 188 -17.07 5.50 16.10
CA CYS A 188 -18.50 5.43 15.82
C CYS A 188 -19.20 4.42 16.75
N PRO A 189 -20.19 4.82 17.57
CA PRO A 189 -20.90 3.94 18.50
C PRO A 189 -21.58 2.75 17.81
N ARG A 190 -21.98 2.89 16.53
CA ARG A 190 -22.57 1.83 15.73
C ARG A 190 -21.70 0.56 15.67
N PHE A 191 -20.38 0.72 15.74
CA PHE A 191 -19.41 -0.39 15.66
C PHE A 191 -18.73 -0.70 17.00
N SER A 192 -19.22 -0.15 18.11
CA SER A 192 -18.65 -0.32 19.45
C SER A 192 -18.53 -1.79 19.87
N GLN A 193 -19.58 -2.59 19.68
CA GLN A 193 -19.59 -4.01 20.01
C GLN A 193 -18.51 -4.78 19.23
N LYS A 194 -18.36 -4.52 17.92
CA LYS A 194 -17.33 -5.15 17.08
C LYS A 194 -15.93 -4.73 17.46
N ARG A 195 -15.73 -3.47 17.85
CA ARG A 195 -14.45 -3.03 18.40
C ARG A 195 -14.13 -3.73 19.71
N GLU A 196 -15.11 -3.91 20.59
CA GLU A 196 -14.90 -4.59 21.87
C GLU A 196 -14.54 -6.07 21.67
N GLU A 197 -15.24 -6.77 20.78
CA GLU A 197 -14.87 -8.13 20.36
C GLU A 197 -13.41 -8.19 19.88
N LEU A 198 -13.00 -7.23 19.03
CA LEU A 198 -11.65 -7.19 18.49
C LEU A 198 -10.59 -6.86 19.57
N LYS A 199 -10.88 -5.97 20.52
CA LYS A 199 -9.98 -5.70 21.65
C LYS A 199 -9.77 -6.93 22.52
N MET A 200 -10.81 -7.72 22.75
CA MET A 200 -10.73 -8.95 23.52
C MET A 200 -9.85 -10.00 22.83
N VAL A 201 -9.95 -10.12 21.51
CA VAL A 201 -9.09 -11.03 20.73
C VAL A 201 -7.62 -10.57 20.74
N LEU A 202 -7.39 -9.26 20.63
CA LEU A 202 -6.03 -8.70 20.53
C LEU A 202 -5.38 -8.45 21.90
N TYR A 203 -6.12 -8.57 23.01
CA TYR A 203 -5.69 -8.20 24.36
C TYR A 203 -5.14 -6.77 24.48
N GLN A 204 -5.63 -5.84 23.66
CA GLN A 204 -5.19 -4.45 23.66
C GLN A 204 -6.25 -3.50 23.10
N ASN A 205 -6.10 -2.21 23.43
CA ASN A 205 -6.94 -1.17 22.86
C ASN A 205 -6.61 -0.92 21.39
N ILE A 206 -7.65 -0.68 20.59
CA ILE A 206 -7.52 -0.34 19.18
C ILE A 206 -7.39 1.17 19.05
N GLN A 207 -6.24 1.61 18.59
CA GLN A 207 -5.97 3.00 18.20
C GLN A 207 -5.38 2.99 16.79
N PRO A 208 -5.49 4.09 16.02
CA PRO A 208 -4.85 4.20 14.71
C PRO A 208 -3.36 3.82 14.74
N GLU A 209 -2.66 4.19 15.79
CA GLU A 209 -1.22 3.94 15.96
C GLU A 209 -0.88 2.47 16.24
N THR A 210 -1.81 1.72 16.84
CA THR A 210 -1.53 0.35 17.35
C THR A 210 -2.16 -0.75 16.49
N ILE A 211 -3.16 -0.42 15.67
CA ILE A 211 -3.93 -1.43 14.93
C ILE A 211 -3.08 -2.22 13.94
N VAL A 212 -2.13 -1.55 13.26
CA VAL A 212 -1.24 -2.23 12.32
C VAL A 212 -0.23 -3.10 13.06
N ASP A 213 0.33 -2.64 14.18
CA ASP A 213 1.25 -3.45 14.99
C ASP A 213 0.57 -4.73 15.51
N ALA A 214 -0.71 -4.64 15.91
CA ALA A 214 -1.54 -5.79 16.23
C ALA A 214 -1.58 -6.82 15.10
N MET A 215 -1.85 -6.36 13.88
CA MET A 215 -1.95 -7.22 12.70
C MET A 215 -0.62 -7.89 12.31
N LEU A 216 0.50 -7.30 12.69
CA LEU A 216 1.83 -7.79 12.34
C LEU A 216 2.33 -8.90 13.29
N THR A 217 1.79 -8.97 14.50
CA THR A 217 2.29 -9.84 15.58
C THR A 217 1.62 -11.21 15.64
N SER A 218 0.46 -11.41 14.98
CA SER A 218 -0.23 -12.70 14.99
C SER A 218 -1.07 -12.93 13.73
N GLU A 219 -1.35 -14.20 13.39
CA GLU A 219 -2.30 -14.58 12.33
C GLU A 219 -3.77 -14.40 12.75
N ALA A 220 -4.04 -14.08 14.02
CA ALA A 220 -5.39 -14.03 14.59
C ALA A 220 -6.24 -12.82 14.15
N SER A 221 -5.86 -12.14 13.05
CA SER A 221 -6.50 -10.92 12.51
C SER A 221 -7.23 -11.15 11.19
#